data_AF-A0A816DHV9-F1
#
_entry.id   AF-A0A816DHV9-F1
#
_cell.length_a   1.000
_cell.length_b   1.000
_cell.length_c   1.000
_cell.angle_alpha   90.00
_cell.angle_beta   90.00
_cell.angle_gamma   90.00
#
_symmetry.space_group_name_H-M   'P 1'
#
loop_
_entity.id
_entity.type
_entity.pdbx_description
1 polymer ?
#
loop_
_entity_poly.entity_id
_entity_poly.type
_entity_poly.pdbx_seq_one_letter_code
_entity_poly.pdbx_strand_id
1 'polypeptide(L)' 'MEIFIRTDCQALQWLKESKDVTERLGRWAMHLAAFQIKKIKYRPGATNTNSDPLWRYPQEESS' A
#
# COMPACT_ATOMS: atom_id res chain seq x y z
N MET A 1 7.00 -12.70 -10.07
CA MET A 1 6.05 -11.74 -10.68
C MET A 1 6.29 -10.41 -9.98
N GLU A 2 6.70 -9.37 -10.69
CA GLU A 2 7.03 -8.09 -10.05
C GLU A 2 5.77 -7.28 -9.75
N ILE A 3 5.59 -6.84 -8.50
CA ILE A 3 4.40 -6.12 -8.06
C ILE A 3 4.69 -4.62 -7.95
N PHE A 4 3.79 -3.79 -8.49
CA PHE A 4 3.81 -2.34 -8.39
C PHE A 4 2.57 -1.84 -7.66
N ILE A 5 2.77 -1.08 -6.59
CA ILE A 5 1.67 -0.56 -5.76
C ILE A 5 1.51 0.94 -6.00
N ARG A 6 0.27 1.37 -6.23
CA ARG A 6 -0.14 2.78 -6.20
C ARG A 6 -1.05 2.98 -5.00
N THR A 7 -0.74 3.94 -4.15
CA THR A 7 -1.49 4.20 -2.92
C THR A 7 -1.50 5.70 -2.63
N ASP A 8 -2.56 6.17 -1.98
CA ASP A 8 -2.64 7.49 -1.37
C ASP A 8 -2.09 7.51 0.07
N CYS A 9 -1.53 6.40 0.55
CA CYS A 9 -0.82 6.35 1.81
C CYS A 9 0.67 6.64 1.61
N GLN A 10 1.08 7.89 1.83
CA GLN A 10 2.48 8.30 1.71
C GLN A 10 3.41 7.57 2.70
N ALA A 11 2.91 7.21 3.87
CA ALA A 11 3.66 6.45 4.88
C ALA A 11 4.09 5.06 4.37
N LEU A 12 3.30 4.43 3.50
CA LEU A 12 3.64 3.12 2.94
C LEU A 12 4.80 3.20 1.94
N GLN A 13 4.85 4.28 1.15
CA GLN A 13 5.99 4.56 0.28
C GLN A 13 7.25 4.75 1.13
N TRP A 14 7.18 5.60 2.15
CA TRP A 14 8.30 5.85 3.06
C TRP A 14 8.77 4.58 3.78
N LEU A 15 7.84 3.73 4.22
CA LEU A 15 8.14 2.48 4.92
C LEU A 15 8.99 1.51 4.07
N LYS A 16 8.76 1.47 2.75
CA LYS A 16 9.51 0.60 1.83
C LYS A 16 10.94 1.10 1.56
N GLU A 17 11.14 2.41 1.63
CA GLU A 17 12.42 3.10 1.39
C GLU A 17 13.27 3.21 2.67
N SER A 18 12.63 3.10 3.84
CA SER A 18 13.28 3.18 5.15
C SER A 18 14.07 1.91 5.49
N LYS A 19 15.30 2.08 6.00
CA LYS A 19 16.21 0.97 6.36
C LYS A 19 16.10 0.54 7.82
N ASP A 20 15.80 1.48 8.73
CA ASP A 20 15.79 1.23 10.17
C ASP A 20 14.38 1.42 10.74
N VAL A 21 13.53 0.43 10.52
CA VAL A 21 12.14 0.45 10.95
C VAL A 21 11.98 -0.40 12.20
N THR A 22 11.73 0.23 13.36
CA THR A 22 11.60 -0.49 14.64
C THR A 22 10.14 -0.70 15.05
N GLU A 23 9.95 -1.66 15.96
CA GLU A 23 8.68 -1.91 16.67
C GLU A 23 7.46 -2.18 15.76
N ARG A 24 6.41 -1.35 15.87
CA ARG A 24 5.12 -1.54 15.18
C ARG A 24 5.27 -1.48 13.66
N LEU A 25 6.12 -0.60 13.17
CA LEU A 25 6.36 -0.44 11.73
C LEU A 25 7.23 -1.58 11.18
N GLY A 26 8.10 -2.17 12.01
CA GLY A 26 8.89 -3.35 11.65
C GLY A 26 8.02 -4.56 11.27
N ARG A 27 6.89 -4.76 11.94
CA ARG A 27 5.92 -5.82 11.58
C ARG A 27 5.36 -5.65 10.17
N TRP A 28 5.00 -4.43 9.81
CA TRP A 28 4.50 -4.11 8.46
C TRP A 28 5.61 -4.23 7.41
N ALA A 29 6.83 -3.80 7.72
CA ALA A 29 7.98 -3.97 6.84
C ALA A 29 8.27 -5.45 6.56
N MET A 30 8.23 -6.31 7.59
CA MET A 30 8.37 -7.76 7.44
C MET A 30 7.26 -8.37 6.59
N HIS A 31 6.01 -7.95 6.81
CA HIS A 31 4.88 -8.41 6.02
C HIS A 31 5.01 -8.02 4.54
N LEU A 32 5.43 -6.78 4.25
CA LEU A 32 5.66 -6.30 2.89
C LEU A 32 6.84 -7.01 2.21
N ALA A 33 7.86 -7.41 2.98
CA ALA A 33 9.03 -8.14 2.47
C ALA A 33 8.67 -9.54 1.94
N ALA A 34 7.55 -10.13 2.37
CA ALA A 34 7.06 -11.40 1.82
C ALA A 34 6.63 -11.30 0.35
N PHE A 35 6.36 -10.09 -0.14
CA PHE A 35 5.94 -9.84 -1.50
C PHE A 35 7.09 -9.30 -2.36
N GLN A 36 7.14 -9.68 -3.64
CA GLN A 36 8.09 -9.14 -4.62
C GLN A 36 7.68 -7.73 -5.10
N ILE A 37 7.47 -6.80 -4.16
CA ILE A 37 7.07 -5.42 -4.43
C ILE A 37 8.30 -4.64 -4.92
N LYS A 38 8.30 -4.31 -6.21
CA LYS A 38 9.38 -3.56 -6.85
C LYS A 38 9.33 -2.07 -6.52
N LYS A 39 8.12 -1.50 -6.47
CA LYS A 39 7.94 -0.06 -6.19
C LYS A 39 6.58 0.23 -5.60
N ILE A 40 6.58 1.12 -4.60
CA ILE A 40 5.39 1.77 -4.08
C ILE A 40 5.46 3.23 -4.52
N LYS A 41 4.43 3.71 -5.22
CA LYS A 41 4.35 5.11 -5.67
C LYS A 41 3.14 5.78 -5.04
N TYR A 42 3.39 6.83 -4.27
CA TYR A 42 2.32 7.69 -3.77
C TYR A 42 1.55 8.34 -4.93
N ARG A 43 0.23 8.37 -4.81
CA ARG A 43 -0.70 9.04 -5.72
C ARG A 43 -1.72 9.80 -4.86
N PRO A 44 -1.87 11.12 -5.03
CA PRO A 44 -2.87 11.88 -4.29
C PRO A 44 -4.27 11.30 -4.46
N GLY A 45 -5.04 11.23 -3.37
CA GLY A 45 -6.39 10.62 -3.34
C GLY A 45 -7.34 11.18 -4.40
N ALA A 46 -7.27 12.49 -4.69
CA ALA A 46 -8.05 13.13 -5.76
C ALA A 46 -7.82 12.52 -7.15
N THR A 47 -6.66 11.92 -7.37
CA THR A 47 -6.36 11.20 -8.61
C THR A 47 -6.55 9.70 -8.48
N ASN A 48 -6.69 9.14 -7.27
CA ASN A 48 -6.86 7.70 -7.02
C ASN A 48 -8.31 7.22 -7.22
N THR A 49 -8.96 7.71 -8.26
CA THR A 49 -10.40 7.59 -8.53
C THR A 49 -10.89 6.18 -8.82
N ASN A 50 -9.99 5.23 -9.08
CA ASN A 50 -10.33 3.82 -9.26
C ASN A 50 -10.46 3.09 -7.91
N SER A 51 -9.65 3.47 -6.92
CA SER A 51 -9.63 2.84 -5.61
C SER A 51 -10.60 3.49 -4.63
N ASP A 52 -10.78 4.80 -4.74
CA ASP A 52 -11.63 5.58 -3.81
C ASP A 52 -13.11 5.12 -3.82
N PRO A 53 -13.77 4.86 -4.97
CA PRO A 53 -15.14 4.35 -4.99
C PRO A 53 -15.26 2.96 -4.37
N LEU A 54 -14.28 2.07 -4.61
CA LEU A 54 -14.28 0.72 -4.06
C LEU A 54 -14.16 0.72 -2.53
N TRP A 55 -13.41 1.68 -1.98
CA TRP A 55 -13.26 1.81 -0.53
C TRP A 55 -14.46 2.48 0.12
N ARG A 56 -15.06 3.49 -0.53
CA ARG A 56 -16.26 4.18 -0.01
C ARG A 56 -17.53 3.34 -0.11
N TYR A 57 -17.63 2.51 -1.14
CA TYR A 57 -18.78 1.67 -1.43
C TYR A 57 -18.35 0.20 -1.54
N PRO A 58 -17.91 -0.42 -0.43
CA PRO A 58 -17.54 -1.82 -0.44
C PRO A 58 -18.74 -2.64 -0.93
N GLN A 59 -18.52 -3.44 -1.97
CA GLN A 59 -19.53 -4.36 -2.46
C GLN A 59 -19.61 -5.52 -1.47
N GLU A 60 -20.82 -5.84 -1.00
CA GLU A 60 -21.04 -7.06 -0.25
C GLU A 60 -20.73 -8.26 -1.14
N GLU A 61 -19.96 -9.23 -0.63
CA GLU A 61 -19.71 -10.47 -1.36
C GLU A 61 -21.07 -11.16 -1.59
N SER A 62 -21.45 -11.27 -2.86
CA SER A 62 -22.60 -12.06 -3.26
C SER A 62 -22.23 -13.52 -3.02
N SER A 63 -22.80 -14.12 -1.96
CA SER A 63 -22.62 -15.53 -1.60
C SER A 63 -23.25 -16.48 -2.62
#